data_AF-A0A842X082-F1
#
_entry.id   AF-A0A842X082-F1
#
_cell.length_a   1.000
_cell.length_b   1.000
_cell.length_c   1.000
_cell.angle_alpha   90.00
_cell.angle_beta   90.00
_cell.angle_gamma   90.00
#
_symmetry.space_group_name_H-M   'P 1'
#
loop_
_entity.id
_entity.type
_entity.pdbx_description
1 polymer ?
#
loop_
_entity_poly.entity_id
_entity_poly.type
_entity_poly.pdbx_seq_one_letter_code
_entity_poly.pdbx_strand_id
1 'polypeptide(L)'
;MEKMKLANILLNSIRTEVDQAKVVLEVAEGVDFDFTPGYGLKPLRSLANHLVQIPKMDFRIFTMMMENAEQAQAYERELTRNSIQDMLQVLDEGMEEVEEHFKDMSDNELLEKKITPFYVQDVKESLTHYLQEMATHIAMHKMQLWMYLKLAGKDVNMMTYYGIKHD
;
A
#
# COMPACT_ATOMS: atom_id res chain seq x y z
N MET A 1 28.26 -8.58 15.16
CA MET A 1 26.93 -8.43 14.54
C MET A 1 27.00 -7.23 13.63
N GLU A 2 26.75 -7.42 12.33
CA GLU A 2 26.57 -6.31 11.41
C GLU A 2 25.32 -5.52 11.84
N LYS A 3 25.43 -4.19 11.90
CA LYS A 3 24.30 -3.35 12.30
C LYS A 3 23.26 -3.41 11.18
N MET A 4 22.04 -3.82 11.50
CA MET A 4 20.96 -3.85 10.51
C MET A 4 20.73 -2.42 9.99
N LYS A 5 20.78 -2.24 8.66
CA LYS A 5 20.53 -0.95 8.01
C LYS A 5 19.08 -0.52 8.23
N LEU A 6 18.85 0.78 8.41
CA LEU A 6 17.51 1.34 8.57
C LEU A 6 16.63 1.05 7.35
N ALA A 7 17.20 1.12 6.15
CA ALA A 7 16.53 0.77 4.89
C ALA A 7 15.90 -0.64 4.97
N ASN A 8 16.67 -1.63 5.43
CA ASN A 8 16.19 -3.01 5.53
C ASN A 8 15.04 -3.15 6.53
N ILE A 9 15.07 -2.42 7.65
CA ILE A 9 14.00 -2.45 8.66
C ILE A 9 12.70 -1.91 8.07
N LEU A 10 12.77 -0.74 7.43
CA LEU A 10 11.61 -0.08 6.83
C LEU A 10 11.04 -0.90 5.67
N LEU A 11 11.90 -1.38 4.77
CA LEU A 11 11.48 -2.21 3.63
C LEU A 11 10.86 -3.53 4.09
N ASN A 12 11.42 -4.19 5.11
CA ASN A 12 10.83 -5.41 5.66
C ASN A 12 9.44 -5.16 6.26
N SER A 13 9.23 -4.00 6.90
CA SER A 13 7.93 -3.59 7.44
C SER A 13 6.90 -3.43 6.31
N ILE A 14 7.25 -2.70 5.25
CA ILE A 14 6.37 -2.50 4.08
C ILE A 14 6.10 -3.84 3.38
N ARG A 15 7.14 -4.66 3.15
CA ARG A 15 7.03 -5.98 2.51
C ARG A 15 6.08 -6.90 3.29
N THR A 16 6.19 -6.90 4.62
CA THR A 16 5.28 -7.67 5.49
C THR A 16 3.83 -7.25 5.27
N GLU A 17 3.56 -5.94 5.22
CA GLU A 17 2.20 -5.43 4.99
C GLU A 17 1.68 -5.75 3.58
N VAL A 18 2.56 -5.67 2.57
CA VAL A 18 2.26 -6.08 1.18
C VAL A 18 1.90 -7.56 1.10
N ASP A 19 2.74 -8.44 1.65
CA ASP A 19 2.51 -9.89 1.59
C ASP A 19 1.21 -10.28 2.30
N GLN A 20 0.91 -9.64 3.43
CA GLN A 20 -0.37 -9.83 4.13
C GLN A 20 -1.56 -9.28 3.32
N ALA A 21 -1.40 -8.13 2.67
CA ALA A 21 -2.44 -7.55 1.81
C ALA A 21 -2.77 -8.46 0.63
N LYS A 22 -1.78 -9.16 0.04
CA LYS A 22 -2.02 -10.14 -1.03
C LYS A 22 -2.99 -11.24 -0.59
N VAL A 23 -2.81 -11.79 0.60
CA VAL A 23 -3.70 -12.85 1.12
C VAL A 23 -5.11 -12.33 1.36
N VAL A 24 -5.26 -11.12 1.92
CA VAL A 24 -6.60 -10.51 2.09
C VAL A 24 -7.25 -10.28 0.73
N LEU A 25 -6.50 -9.78 -0.25
CA LEU A 25 -7.01 -9.49 -1.60
C LEU A 25 -7.41 -10.77 -2.36
N GLU A 26 -6.66 -11.86 -2.25
CA GLU A 26 -7.00 -13.15 -2.86
C GLU A 26 -8.37 -13.67 -2.37
N VAL A 27 -8.75 -13.41 -1.11
CA VAL A 27 -10.08 -13.82 -0.59
C VAL A 27 -11.23 -13.02 -1.20
N ALA A 28 -10.94 -11.86 -1.82
CA ALA A 28 -11.92 -11.08 -2.56
C ALA A 28 -12.35 -11.76 -3.87
N GLU A 29 -11.67 -12.84 -4.30
CA GLU A 29 -12.06 -13.61 -5.47
C GLU A 29 -13.50 -14.14 -5.31
N GLY A 30 -14.31 -13.94 -6.35
CA GLY A 30 -15.73 -14.29 -6.36
C GLY A 30 -16.63 -13.48 -5.42
N VAL A 31 -16.16 -12.39 -4.82
CA VAL A 31 -17.04 -11.38 -4.19
C VAL A 31 -17.63 -10.48 -5.28
N ASP A 32 -18.84 -9.97 -5.06
CA ASP A 32 -19.35 -8.87 -5.87
C ASP A 32 -18.46 -7.62 -5.69
N PHE A 33 -17.78 -7.21 -6.76
CA PHE A 33 -16.88 -6.07 -6.76
C PHE A 33 -17.60 -4.73 -6.52
N ASP A 34 -18.91 -4.70 -6.78
CA ASP A 34 -19.74 -3.52 -6.56
C ASP A 34 -20.37 -3.53 -5.15
N PHE A 35 -20.02 -4.52 -4.31
CA PHE A 35 -20.42 -4.56 -2.90
C PHE A 35 -20.00 -3.28 -2.16
N THR A 36 -20.95 -2.70 -1.44
CA THR A 36 -20.73 -1.57 -0.53
C THR A 36 -21.28 -1.94 0.85
N PRO A 37 -20.51 -1.77 1.95
CA PRO A 37 -20.99 -2.14 3.29
C PRO A 37 -21.93 -1.10 3.91
N GLY A 38 -22.07 0.08 3.31
CA GLY A 38 -22.94 1.12 3.82
C GLY A 38 -22.93 2.40 2.98
N TYR A 39 -23.87 3.29 3.27
CA TYR A 39 -24.01 4.56 2.57
C TYR A 39 -22.75 5.44 2.73
N GLY A 40 -22.29 6.02 1.62
CA GLY A 40 -21.12 6.91 1.59
C GLY A 40 -19.76 6.19 1.53
N LEU A 41 -19.74 4.86 1.59
CA LEU A 41 -18.52 4.06 1.45
C LEU A 41 -18.29 3.68 -0.02
N LYS A 42 -17.02 3.71 -0.44
CA LYS A 42 -16.64 3.30 -1.81
C LYS A 42 -16.91 1.80 -2.01
N PRO A 43 -17.21 1.36 -3.26
CA PRO A 43 -17.31 -0.05 -3.59
C PRO A 43 -16.02 -0.83 -3.32
N LEU A 44 -16.15 -2.14 -3.12
CA LEU A 44 -15.03 -3.05 -2.88
C LEU A 44 -13.96 -2.92 -3.98
N ARG A 45 -14.34 -2.84 -5.26
CA ARG A 45 -13.41 -2.63 -6.39
C ARG A 45 -12.52 -1.40 -6.21
N SER A 46 -13.11 -0.29 -5.78
CA SER A 46 -12.38 0.96 -5.60
C SER A 46 -11.43 0.88 -4.40
N LEU A 47 -11.86 0.23 -3.32
CA LEU A 47 -11.00 0.01 -2.15
C LEU A 47 -9.84 -0.95 -2.45
N ALA A 48 -10.12 -2.04 -3.17
CA ALA A 48 -9.11 -3.01 -3.58
C ALA A 48 -8.06 -2.37 -4.51
N ASN A 49 -8.51 -1.60 -5.51
CA ASN A 49 -7.59 -0.82 -6.36
C ASN A 49 -6.75 0.16 -5.54
N HIS A 50 -7.39 0.95 -4.66
CA HIS A 50 -6.67 1.90 -3.81
C HIS A 50 -5.56 1.20 -3.03
N LEU A 51 -5.88 0.10 -2.34
CA LEU A 51 -4.91 -0.69 -1.56
C LEU A 51 -3.70 -1.13 -2.40
N VAL A 52 -3.92 -1.74 -3.57
CA VAL A 52 -2.81 -2.26 -4.38
C VAL A 52 -1.96 -1.18 -5.02
N GLN A 53 -2.52 0.02 -5.19
CA GLN A 53 -1.82 1.15 -5.79
C GLN A 53 -0.91 1.89 -4.79
N ILE A 54 -1.10 1.69 -3.48
CA ILE A 54 -0.38 2.42 -2.43
C ILE A 54 1.13 2.43 -2.67
N PRO A 55 1.84 1.30 -2.90
CA PRO A 55 3.29 1.34 -3.04
C PRO A 55 3.76 2.20 -4.21
N LYS A 56 3.11 2.10 -5.38
CA LYS A 56 3.47 2.92 -6.56
C LYS A 56 3.13 4.39 -6.37
N MET A 57 1.95 4.67 -5.80
CA MET A 57 1.48 6.03 -5.54
C MET A 57 2.39 6.73 -4.53
N ASP A 58 2.56 6.13 -3.35
CA ASP A 58 3.38 6.68 -2.28
C ASP A 58 4.85 6.76 -2.70
N PHE A 59 5.38 5.76 -3.43
CA PHE A 59 6.74 5.83 -4.00
C PHE A 59 6.96 7.08 -4.85
N ARG A 60 6.07 7.36 -5.81
CA ARG A 60 6.21 8.52 -6.70
C ARG A 60 6.04 9.84 -5.96
N ILE A 61 5.16 9.87 -4.96
CA ILE A 61 4.99 11.03 -4.08
C ILE A 61 6.27 11.27 -3.28
N PHE A 62 6.84 10.24 -2.65
CA PHE A 62 8.00 10.38 -1.76
C PHE A 62 9.32 10.59 -2.51
N THR A 63 9.40 10.13 -3.76
CA THR A 63 10.50 10.46 -4.67
C THR A 63 10.30 11.78 -5.41
N MET A 64 9.24 12.53 -5.09
CA MET A 64 8.90 13.83 -5.67
C MET A 64 8.71 13.79 -7.20
N MET A 65 8.33 12.63 -7.74
CA MET A 65 7.98 12.46 -9.16
C MET A 65 6.58 13.00 -9.50
N MET A 66 5.78 13.32 -8.48
CA MET A 66 4.47 13.96 -8.63
C MET A 66 4.47 15.32 -7.92
N GLU A 67 4.01 16.33 -8.65
CA GLU A 67 4.01 17.72 -8.20
C GLU A 67 2.62 18.21 -7.76
N ASN A 68 1.55 17.51 -8.17
CA ASN A 68 0.19 17.94 -7.88
C ASN A 68 -0.82 16.77 -7.93
N ALA A 69 -2.04 17.08 -7.45
CA ALA A 69 -3.14 16.13 -7.39
C ALA A 69 -3.61 15.64 -8.77
N GLU A 70 -3.47 16.43 -9.84
CA GLU A 70 -3.90 16.03 -11.18
C GLU A 70 -3.02 14.90 -11.72
N GLN A 71 -1.70 15.00 -11.56
CA GLN A 71 -0.76 13.93 -11.90
C GLN A 71 -1.01 12.66 -11.09
N ALA A 72 -1.26 12.80 -9.78
CA ALA A 72 -1.60 11.68 -8.92
C ALA A 72 -2.88 10.96 -9.39
N GLN A 73 -3.95 11.72 -9.67
CA GLN A 73 -5.21 11.16 -10.18
C GLN A 73 -5.08 10.53 -11.57
N ALA A 74 -4.24 11.10 -12.44
CA ALA A 74 -3.97 10.50 -13.76
C ALA A 74 -3.29 9.13 -13.60
N TYR A 75 -2.29 9.05 -12.73
CA TYR A 75 -1.57 7.80 -12.48
C TYR A 75 -2.44 6.75 -11.76
N GLU A 76 -3.26 7.15 -10.79
CA GLU A 76 -4.25 6.27 -10.14
C GLU A 76 -5.17 5.59 -11.17
N ARG A 77 -5.63 6.36 -12.17
CA ARG A 77 -6.44 5.83 -13.27
C ARG A 77 -5.66 4.84 -14.15
N GLU A 78 -4.39 5.12 -14.45
CA GLU A 78 -3.52 4.22 -15.22
C GLU A 78 -3.25 2.90 -14.51
N LEU A 79 -3.20 2.91 -13.17
CA LEU A 79 -2.99 1.72 -12.35
C LEU A 79 -4.27 0.93 -12.07
N THR A 80 -5.45 1.45 -12.41
CA THR A 80 -6.72 0.80 -12.09
C THR A 80 -6.88 -0.51 -12.87
N ARG A 81 -7.27 -1.57 -12.17
CA ARG A 81 -7.48 -2.92 -12.72
C ARG A 81 -8.86 -3.46 -12.37
N ASN A 82 -9.26 -4.49 -13.12
CA ASN A 82 -10.59 -5.08 -13.02
C ASN A 82 -10.60 -6.53 -12.53
N SER A 83 -9.43 -7.14 -12.36
CA SER A 83 -9.28 -8.50 -11.85
C SER A 83 -8.35 -8.51 -10.63
N ILE A 84 -8.55 -9.47 -9.71
CA ILE A 84 -7.66 -9.65 -8.56
C ILE A 84 -6.23 -9.95 -9.01
N GLN A 85 -6.06 -10.77 -10.05
CA GLN A 85 -4.74 -11.12 -10.58
C GLN A 85 -3.96 -9.89 -11.05
N ASP A 86 -4.59 -9.00 -11.82
CA ASP A 86 -3.93 -7.79 -12.29
C ASP A 86 -3.66 -6.80 -11.14
N MET A 87 -4.54 -6.74 -10.13
CA MET A 87 -4.31 -5.94 -8.93
C MET A 87 -3.11 -6.45 -8.12
N LEU A 88 -2.96 -7.77 -7.98
CA LEU A 88 -1.79 -8.39 -7.33
C LEU A 88 -0.50 -8.03 -8.07
N GLN A 89 -0.53 -8.02 -9.41
CA GLN A 89 0.62 -7.58 -10.20
C GLN A 89 0.97 -6.12 -9.93
N VAL A 90 -0.01 -5.21 -9.86
CA VAL A 90 0.24 -3.79 -9.52
C VAL A 90 0.89 -3.65 -8.14
N LEU A 91 0.41 -4.42 -7.17
CA LEU A 91 0.95 -4.45 -5.80
C LEU A 91 2.42 -4.94 -5.78
N ASP A 92 2.70 -6.04 -6.48
CA ASP A 92 4.05 -6.63 -6.55
C ASP A 92 5.04 -5.70 -7.24
N GLU A 93 4.70 -5.18 -8.42
CA GLU A 93 5.55 -4.23 -9.14
C GLU A 93 5.80 -2.95 -8.33
N GLY A 94 4.81 -2.51 -7.55
CA GLY A 94 4.96 -1.36 -6.67
C GLY A 94 5.96 -1.60 -5.54
N MET A 95 5.92 -2.79 -4.94
CA MET A 95 6.88 -3.15 -3.91
C MET A 95 8.29 -3.33 -4.47
N GLU A 96 8.43 -3.87 -5.68
CA GLU A 96 9.71 -3.97 -6.38
C GLU A 96 10.34 -2.59 -6.61
N GLU A 97 9.57 -1.61 -7.11
CA GLU A 97 10.05 -0.23 -7.29
C GLU A 97 10.54 0.40 -5.97
N VAL A 98 9.77 0.19 -4.88
CA VAL A 98 10.12 0.69 -3.55
C VAL A 98 11.44 0.06 -3.07
N GLU A 99 11.60 -1.26 -3.17
CA GLU A 99 12.84 -1.91 -2.75
C GLU A 99 14.04 -1.50 -3.59
N GLU A 100 13.90 -1.51 -4.92
CA GLU A 100 14.98 -1.15 -5.83
C GLU A 100 15.53 0.25 -5.55
N HIS A 101 14.64 1.19 -5.21
CA HIS A 101 15.04 2.56 -4.94
C HIS A 101 15.66 2.76 -3.55
N PHE A 102 15.06 2.19 -2.50
CA PHE A 102 15.43 2.51 -1.11
C PHE A 102 16.46 1.57 -0.50
N LYS A 103 16.68 0.35 -1.03
CA LYS A 103 17.55 -0.67 -0.41
C LYS A 103 19.00 -0.23 -0.21
N ASP A 104 19.50 0.62 -1.10
CA ASP A 104 20.91 1.05 -1.12
C ASP A 104 21.10 2.43 -0.47
N MET A 105 20.03 3.09 -0.01
CA MET A 105 20.15 4.36 0.72
C MET A 105 20.84 4.17 2.07
N SER A 106 21.67 5.14 2.44
CA SER A 106 22.29 5.17 3.76
C SER A 106 21.30 5.60 4.84
N ASP A 107 21.56 5.20 6.10
CA ASP A 107 20.76 5.62 7.25
C ASP A 107 20.66 7.15 7.35
N ASN A 108 21.75 7.87 7.04
CA ASN A 108 21.77 9.34 7.07
C ASN A 108 20.86 9.95 5.98
N GLU A 109 20.85 9.38 4.77
CA GLU A 109 19.94 9.85 3.72
C GLU A 109 18.48 9.67 4.14
N LEU A 110 18.14 8.53 4.73
CA LEU A 110 16.78 8.24 5.18
C LEU A 110 16.33 9.11 6.37
N LEU A 111 17.25 9.48 7.27
CA LEU A 111 16.94 10.27 8.46
C LEU A 111 16.93 11.78 8.19
N GLU A 112 17.85 12.27 7.37
CA GLU A 112 18.09 13.70 7.19
C GLU A 112 17.46 14.27 5.92
N LYS A 113 17.23 13.46 4.87
CA LYS A 113 16.57 13.96 3.66
C LYS A 113 15.11 14.29 3.95
N LYS A 114 14.81 15.59 3.99
CA LYS A 114 13.46 16.12 4.21
C LYS A 114 12.75 16.34 2.88
N ILE A 115 11.52 15.85 2.77
CA ILE A 115 10.65 16.06 1.62
C ILE A 115 9.31 16.67 2.05
N THR A 116 8.60 17.25 1.08
CA THR A 116 7.29 17.86 1.28
C THR A 116 6.39 17.43 0.12
N PRO A 117 5.62 16.33 0.29
CA PRO A 117 4.60 15.92 -0.66
C PRO A 117 3.65 17.07 -0.99
N PHE A 118 3.10 17.09 -2.22
CA PHE A 118 2.28 18.21 -2.71
C PHE A 118 1.02 18.49 -1.87
N TYR A 119 0.56 17.53 -1.06
CA TYR A 119 -0.61 17.68 -0.18
C TYR A 119 -0.26 18.22 1.22
N VAL A 120 1.02 18.36 1.54
CA VAL A 120 1.50 18.90 2.83
C VAL A 120 1.86 20.37 2.62
N GLN A 121 1.26 21.27 3.41
CA GLN A 121 1.42 22.71 3.21
C GLN A 121 2.76 23.26 3.74
N ASP A 122 3.24 22.80 4.91
CA ASP A 122 4.40 23.45 5.57
C ASP A 122 5.34 22.50 6.33
N VAL A 123 5.02 21.22 6.48
CA VAL A 123 5.84 20.28 7.25
C VAL A 123 6.78 19.52 6.32
N LYS A 124 8.08 19.57 6.61
CA LYS A 124 9.07 18.71 5.94
C LYS A 124 9.43 17.56 6.85
N GLU A 125 9.13 16.34 6.42
CA GLU A 125 9.48 15.13 7.17
C GLU A 125 10.54 14.31 6.46
N SER A 126 11.21 13.44 7.22
CA SER A 126 12.26 12.59 6.67
C SER A 126 11.68 11.45 5.83
N LEU A 127 12.47 10.89 4.93
CA LEU A 127 12.08 9.68 4.21
C LEU A 127 11.73 8.52 5.15
N THR A 128 12.39 8.42 6.30
CA THR A 128 12.05 7.43 7.35
C THR A 128 10.60 7.57 7.81
N HIS A 129 10.13 8.81 8.00
CA HIS A 129 8.74 9.08 8.39
C HIS A 129 7.77 8.58 7.31
N TYR A 130 7.99 8.99 6.06
CA TYR A 130 7.11 8.65 4.95
C TYR A 130 7.11 7.16 4.58
N LEU A 131 8.25 6.46 4.68
CA LEU A 131 8.29 5.01 4.49
C LEU A 131 7.51 4.27 5.59
N GLN A 132 7.55 4.75 6.83
CA GLN A 132 6.72 4.22 7.90
C GLN A 132 5.23 4.53 7.65
N GLU A 133 4.91 5.72 7.14
CA GLU A 133 3.55 6.07 6.74
C GLU A 133 3.01 5.11 5.67
N MET A 134 3.81 4.77 4.65
CA MET A 134 3.43 3.78 3.62
C MET A 134 2.99 2.45 4.23
N ALA A 135 3.79 1.89 5.15
CA ALA A 135 3.45 0.64 5.83
C ALA A 135 2.11 0.76 6.57
N THR A 136 1.90 1.86 7.30
CA THR A 136 0.64 2.09 8.02
C THR A 136 -0.55 2.35 7.09
N HIS A 137 -0.32 2.96 5.93
CA HIS A 137 -1.33 3.22 4.90
C HIS A 137 -1.83 1.90 4.29
N ILE A 138 -0.91 0.98 3.98
CA ILE A 138 -1.24 -0.39 3.54
C ILE A 138 -1.99 -1.12 4.64
N ALA A 139 -1.50 -1.13 5.88
CA ALA A 139 -2.13 -1.82 7.00
C ALA A 139 -3.59 -1.35 7.23
N MET A 140 -3.82 -0.03 7.18
CA MET A 140 -5.12 0.59 7.33
C MET A 140 -6.11 0.13 6.24
N HIS A 141 -5.73 0.24 4.96
CA HIS A 141 -6.64 -0.16 3.87
C HIS A 141 -6.77 -1.68 3.72
N LYS A 142 -5.75 -2.45 4.09
CA LYS A 142 -5.84 -3.91 4.24
C LYS A 142 -6.89 -4.28 5.28
N MET A 143 -6.89 -3.63 6.45
CA MET A 143 -7.91 -3.84 7.48
C MET A 143 -9.31 -3.46 6.98
N GLN A 144 -9.42 -2.35 6.24
CA GLN A 144 -10.68 -1.92 5.65
C GLN A 144 -11.21 -2.96 4.64
N LEU A 145 -10.34 -3.49 3.77
CA LEU A 145 -10.71 -4.54 2.82
C LEU A 145 -11.12 -5.82 3.55
N TRP A 146 -10.34 -6.25 4.55
CA TRP A 146 -10.68 -7.39 5.40
C TRP A 146 -12.08 -7.24 6.03
N MET A 147 -12.41 -6.05 6.53
CA MET A 147 -13.75 -5.78 7.08
C MET A 147 -14.84 -5.88 6.01
N TYR A 148 -14.60 -5.36 4.80
CA TYR A 148 -15.55 -5.49 3.70
C TYR A 148 -15.82 -6.95 3.35
N LEU A 149 -14.78 -7.78 3.31
CA LEU A 149 -14.91 -9.22 3.06
C LEU A 149 -15.73 -9.90 4.16
N LYS A 150 -15.50 -9.53 5.42
CA LYS A 150 -16.29 -10.05 6.55
C LYS A 150 -17.78 -9.72 6.39
N LEU A 151 -18.08 -8.47 6.02
CA LEU A 151 -19.46 -8.00 5.83
C LEU A 151 -20.12 -8.59 4.57
N ALA A 152 -19.33 -8.91 3.54
CA ALA A 152 -19.77 -9.64 2.35
C ALA A 152 -19.99 -11.14 2.61
N GLY A 153 -19.80 -11.61 3.85
CA GLY A 153 -20.04 -13.00 4.25
C GLY A 153 -18.89 -13.96 3.93
N LYS A 154 -17.71 -13.46 3.57
CA LYS A 154 -16.51 -14.30 3.41
C LYS A 154 -15.99 -14.75 4.78
N ASP A 155 -15.44 -15.96 4.82
CA ASP A 155 -14.79 -16.49 6.02
C ASP A 155 -13.38 -15.90 6.19
N VAL A 156 -13.34 -14.67 6.70
CA VAL A 156 -12.10 -14.02 7.11
C VAL A 156 -12.01 -13.95 8.63
N ASN A 157 -10.79 -14.12 9.12
CA ASN A 157 -10.42 -13.98 10.53
C ASN A 157 -9.06 -13.30 10.66
N MET A 158 -8.54 -13.18 11.88
CA MET A 158 -7.26 -12.52 12.12
C MET A 158 -6.08 -13.21 11.44
N MET A 159 -6.13 -14.53 11.21
CA MET A 159 -5.08 -15.24 10.48
C MET A 159 -5.03 -14.76 9.03
N THR A 160 -6.19 -14.58 8.40
CA THR A 160 -6.27 -13.97 7.06
C THR A 160 -5.68 -12.56 7.05
N TYR A 161 -6.00 -11.74 8.05
CA TYR A 161 -5.44 -10.38 8.17
C TYR A 161 -3.92 -10.39 8.33
N TYR A 162 -3.38 -11.37 9.05
CA TYR A 162 -1.94 -11.59 9.23
C TYR A 162 -1.28 -12.35 8.09
N GLY A 163 -1.95 -12.52 6.95
CA GLY A 163 -1.35 -13.12 5.76
C GLY A 163 -1.23 -14.65 5.80
N ILE A 164 -2.05 -15.32 6.62
CA ILE A 164 -2.06 -16.77 6.70
C ILE A 164 -3.26 -17.30 5.93
N LYS A 165 -2.98 -18.09 4.89
CA LYS A 165 -4.00 -18.79 4.08
C LYS A 165 -4.60 -19.92 4.90
N HIS A 166 -5.91 -20.12 4.77
CA HIS A 166 -6.59 -21.30 5.29
C HIS A 166 -6.53 -22.38 4.20
N ASP A 167 -6.06 -23.58 4.57
CA ASP A 167 -6.06 -24.77 3.70
C ASP A 167 -7.47 -25.30 3.44
#